data_AF-A0A316NKU3-F1
#
_entry.id   AF-A0A316NKU3-F1
#
_cell.length_a   1.000
_cell.length_b   1.000
_cell.length_c   1.000
_cell.angle_alpha   90.00
_cell.angle_beta   90.00
_cell.angle_gamma   90.00
#
_symmetry.space_group_name_H-M   'P 1'
#
loop_
_entity.id
_entity.type
_entity.pdbx_description
1 polymer ?
#
loop_
_entity_poly.entity_id
_entity_poly.type
_entity_poly.pdbx_seq_one_letter_code
_entity_poly.pdbx_strand_id
1 'polypeptide(L)'
;MKYVIGALVGIVWGCIGAFINCSITKAAIKKNKDSAMLIANLLRITVDIVLLGIIVLMRNLIPFSFELALVGTVAALSIVNIVFAFKMAAKK
;
A
#
# COMPACT_ATOMS: atom_id res chain seq x y z
N MET A 1 -6.66 -0.58 24.32
CA MET A 1 -5.51 0.07 23.63
C MET A 1 -4.85 -0.80 22.56
N LYS A 2 -4.59 -2.09 22.82
CA LYS A 2 -3.92 -3.00 21.85
C LYS A 2 -4.57 -3.04 20.45
N TYR A 3 -5.90 -2.96 20.39
CA TYR A 3 -6.65 -2.94 19.13
C TYR A 3 -6.44 -1.65 18.31
N VAL A 4 -6.53 -0.49 18.97
CA VAL A 4 -6.32 0.82 18.35
C VAL A 4 -4.88 0.97 17.84
N ILE A 5 -3.91 0.49 18.62
CA ILE A 5 -2.49 0.51 18.25
C ILE A 5 -2.26 -0.40 17.02
N GLY A 6 -2.84 -1.60 17.00
CA GLY A 6 -2.75 -2.48 15.84
C GLY A 6 -3.29 -1.82 14.58
N ALA A 7 -4.49 -1.23 14.64
CA ALA A 7 -5.08 -0.51 13.52
C ALA A 7 -4.21 0.67 13.06
N LEU A 8 -3.70 1.50 13.98
CA LEU A 8 -2.85 2.65 13.64
C LEU A 8 -1.53 2.24 12.98
N VAL A 9 -0.86 1.22 13.51
CA VAL A 9 0.39 0.71 12.91
C VAL A 9 0.11 0.13 11.53
N GLY A 10 -0.99 -0.60 11.38
CA GLY A 10 -1.47 -1.09 10.09
C GLY A 10 -1.69 0.05 9.10
N ILE A 11 -2.38 1.12 9.51
CA ILE A 11 -2.61 2.29 8.67
C ILE A 11 -1.30 2.92 8.21
N VAL A 12 -0.36 3.16 9.14
CA VAL A 12 0.95 3.75 8.82
C VAL A 12 1.70 2.88 7.81
N TRP A 13 1.68 1.56 8.02
CA TRP A 13 2.32 0.60 7.13
C TRP A 13 1.67 0.57 5.73
N GLY A 14 0.35 0.56 5.66
CA GLY A 14 -0.41 0.64 4.41
C GLY A 14 -0.15 1.93 3.63
N CYS A 15 -0.01 3.06 4.32
CA CYS A 15 0.37 4.34 3.72
C CYS A 15 1.75 4.27 3.04
N ILE A 16 2.72 3.58 3.65
CA ILE A 16 4.06 3.38 3.05
C ILE A 16 3.94 2.57 1.75
N GLY A 17 3.18 1.47 1.76
CA GLY A 17 2.93 0.67 0.56
C GLY A 17 2.27 1.48 -0.56
N ALA A 18 1.24 2.26 -0.22
CA ALA A 18 0.57 3.14 -1.18
C ALA A 18 1.51 4.22 -1.77
N PHE A 19 2.46 4.73 -0.98
CA PHE A 19 3.46 5.68 -1.46
C PHE A 19 4.43 5.04 -2.48
N ILE A 20 4.85 3.80 -2.25
CA ILE A 20 5.67 3.03 -3.19
C ILE A 20 4.89 2.81 -4.49
N ASN A 21 3.64 2.35 -4.40
CA ASN A 21 2.75 2.16 -5.54
C ASN A 21 2.53 3.44 -6.36
N CYS A 22 2.36 4.58 -5.67
CA CYS A 22 2.27 5.89 -6.29
C CYS A 22 3.55 6.25 -7.06
N SER A 23 4.72 5.99 -6.49
CA SER A 23 6.01 6.26 -7.13
C SER A 23 6.22 5.42 -8.39
N ILE A 24 5.88 4.12 -8.33
CA ILE A 24 5.89 3.21 -9.49
C ILE A 24 4.95 3.74 -10.59
N THR A 25 3.74 4.14 -10.22
CA THR A 25 2.73 4.65 -11.17
C THR A 25 3.19 5.96 -11.83
N LYS A 26 3.77 6.90 -11.07
CA LYS A 26 4.33 8.13 -11.63
C LYS A 26 5.45 7.85 -12.63
N ALA A 27 6.34 6.91 -12.31
CA ALA A 27 7.42 6.51 -13.20
C ALA A 27 6.89 5.92 -14.52
N ALA A 28 5.82 5.12 -14.46
CA ALA A 28 5.17 4.55 -15.64
C ALA A 28 4.47 5.61 -16.50
N ILE A 29 3.71 6.53 -15.86
CA ILE A 29 3.06 7.66 -16.55
C ILE A 29 4.10 8.51 -17.28
N LYS A 30 5.24 8.81 -16.65
CA LYS A 30 6.33 9.58 -17.27
C LYS A 30 6.89 8.91 -18.52
N LYS A 31 6.87 7.58 -18.60
CA LYS A 31 7.34 6.83 -19.78
C LYS A 31 6.35 6.85 -20.95
N ASN A 32 5.08 7.15 -20.71
CA ASN A 32 4.01 7.26 -21.72
C ASN A 32 3.96 6.08 -22.70
N LYS A 33 4.06 4.85 -22.18
CA LYS A 33 3.98 3.60 -22.94
C LYS A 33 3.07 2.61 -22.21
N ASP A 34 2.21 1.92 -22.97
CA ASP A 34 1.29 0.92 -22.40
C ASP A 34 2.03 -0.24 -21.71
N SER A 35 3.17 -0.67 -22.29
CA SER A 35 4.04 -1.69 -21.69
C SER A 35 4.61 -1.27 -20.34
N ALA A 36 4.89 0.03 -20.14
CA ALA A 36 5.33 0.53 -18.85
C ALA A 36 4.22 0.51 -17.80
N MET A 37 2.96 0.72 -18.21
CA MET A 37 1.80 0.63 -17.33
C MET A 37 1.51 -0.82 -16.90
N LEU A 38 1.65 -1.78 -17.84
CA LEU A 38 1.51 -3.21 -17.53
C LEU A 38 2.57 -3.68 -16.52
N ILE A 39 3.84 -3.31 -16.73
CA ILE A 39 4.93 -3.63 -15.81
C ILE A 39 4.69 -2.98 -14.44
N ALA A 40 4.24 -1.73 -14.41
CA ALA A 40 3.91 -1.06 -13.17
C ALA A 40 2.78 -1.74 -12.40
N ASN A 41 1.76 -2.26 -13.09
CA ASN A 41 0.68 -2.98 -12.43
C ASN A 41 1.19 -4.28 -11.77
N LEU A 42 2.03 -5.04 -12.47
CA LEU A 42 2.71 -6.22 -11.92
C LEU A 42 3.54 -5.87 -10.67
N LEU A 43 4.37 -4.84 -10.75
CA LEU A 43 5.18 -4.35 -9.63
C LEU A 43 4.31 -3.95 -8.42
N ARG A 44 3.19 -3.26 -8.66
CA ARG A 44 2.27 -2.85 -7.59
C ARG A 44 1.63 -4.05 -6.89
N ILE A 45 1.21 -5.06 -7.65
CA ILE A 45 0.70 -6.31 -7.07
C ILE A 45 1.78 -6.99 -6.23
N THR A 46 3.03 -7.03 -6.70
CA THR A 46 4.15 -7.57 -5.93
C THR A 46 4.36 -6.78 -4.63
N VAL A 47 4.32 -5.45 -4.68
CA VAL A 47 4.42 -4.60 -3.49
C VAL A 47 3.31 -4.93 -2.51
N ASP A 48 2.06 -5.02 -2.96
CA ASP A 48 0.92 -5.32 -2.10
C ASP A 48 1.05 -6.70 -1.42
N ILE A 49 1.48 -7.72 -2.17
CA ILE A 49 1.74 -9.08 -1.64
C ILE A 49 2.85 -9.05 -0.59
N VAL A 50 3.98 -8.40 -0.87
CA VAL A 50 5.10 -8.30 0.07
C VAL A 50 4.68 -7.54 1.32
N LEU A 51 3.95 -6.43 1.17
CA LEU A 51 3.53 -5.58 2.26
C LEU A 51 2.61 -6.32 3.25
N LEU A 52 1.64 -7.06 2.72
CA LEU A 52 0.74 -7.90 3.52
C LEU A 52 1.46 -9.14 4.06
N GLY A 53 2.33 -9.75 3.27
CA GLY A 53 3.14 -10.91 3.66
C GLY A 53 4.03 -10.62 4.87
N ILE A 54 4.63 -9.44 4.94
CA ILE A 54 5.43 -9.00 6.10
C ILE A 54 4.59 -9.00 7.38
N ILE A 55 3.36 -8.48 7.34
CA ILE A 55 2.48 -8.48 8.53
C ILE A 55 2.15 -9.91 8.96
N VAL A 56 1.85 -10.79 8.00
CA VAL A 56 1.57 -12.22 8.27
C VAL A 56 2.77 -12.91 8.90
N LEU A 57 3.98 -12.67 8.40
CA LEU A 57 5.21 -13.24 8.96
C LEU A 57 5.48 -12.72 10.38
N MET A 58 5.16 -11.46 10.64
CA MET A 58 5.34 -10.84 11.95
C MET A 58 4.27 -11.22 12.97
N ARG A 59 3.19 -11.95 12.60
CA ARG A 59 2.01 -12.20 13.46
C ARG A 59 2.30 -12.64 14.89
N ASN A 60 3.37 -13.41 15.11
CA ASN A 60 3.75 -13.94 16.43
C ASN A 60 4.72 -13.03 17.21
N LEU A 61 5.29 -12.01 16.56
CA LEU A 61 6.25 -11.08 17.13
C LEU A 61 5.60 -9.78 17.62
N ILE A 62 4.39 -9.47 17.16
CA ILE A 62 3.74 -8.17 17.40
C ILE A 62 2.93 -8.18 18.69
N PRO A 63 3.14 -7.24 19.63
CA PRO A 63 2.43 -7.21 20.92
C PRO A 63 0.99 -6.62 20.83
N PHE A 64 0.45 -6.45 19.62
CA PHE A 64 -0.86 -5.85 19.34
C PHE A 64 -1.70 -6.72 18.39
N SER A 65 -2.99 -6.40 18.20
CA SER A 65 -3.89 -7.22 17.37
C SER A 65 -3.43 -7.24 15.92
N PHE A 66 -3.01 -8.42 15.48
CA PHE A 66 -2.60 -8.71 14.12
C PHE A 66 -3.76 -8.48 13.14
N GLU A 67 -4.99 -8.91 13.48
CA GLU A 67 -6.13 -8.77 12.57
C GLU A 67 -6.40 -7.30 12.24
N LEU A 68 -6.37 -6.43 13.24
CA LEU A 68 -6.58 -5.01 13.03
C LEU A 68 -5.42 -4.32 12.33
N ALA A 69 -4.19 -4.78 12.53
CA ALA A 69 -3.05 -4.30 11.75
C ALA A 69 -3.19 -4.67 10.27
N LEU A 70 -3.62 -5.89 9.97
CA LEU A 70 -3.88 -6.33 8.60
C LEU A 70 -5.02 -5.52 7.96
N VAL A 71 -6.15 -5.39 8.65
CA VAL A 71 -7.31 -4.62 8.18
C VAL A 71 -6.94 -3.15 7.97
N GLY A 72 -6.26 -2.53 8.93
CA GLY A 72 -5.78 -1.14 8.83
C GLY A 72 -4.84 -0.94 7.65
N THR A 73 -3.97 -1.91 7.38
CA THR A 73 -3.04 -1.87 6.23
C THR A 73 -3.78 -1.92 4.91
N VAL A 74 -4.70 -2.88 4.73
CA VAL A 74 -5.47 -3.02 3.49
C VAL A 74 -6.34 -1.78 3.27
N ALA A 75 -7.02 -1.30 4.31
CA ALA A 75 -7.86 -0.11 4.24
C ALA A 75 -7.04 1.13 3.83
N ALA A 76 -5.89 1.35 4.46
CA ALA A 76 -5.00 2.46 4.11
C ALA A 76 -4.43 2.33 2.70
N LEU A 77 -4.00 1.12 2.29
CA LEU A 77 -3.55 0.85 0.92
C LEU A 77 -4.61 1.26 -0.11
N SER A 78 -5.86 0.85 0.08
CA SER A 78 -6.96 1.19 -0.84
C SER A 78 -7.24 2.70 -0.86
N ILE A 79 -7.47 3.31 0.30
CA ILE A 79 -7.85 4.72 0.40
C ILE A 79 -6.74 5.62 -0.15
N VAL A 80 -5.49 5.38 0.26
CA VAL A 80 -4.36 6.25 -0.11
C VAL A 80 -3.99 6.08 -1.58
N ASN A 81 -4.09 4.86 -2.15
CA ASN A 81 -3.91 4.66 -3.59
C ASN A 81 -4.97 5.42 -4.40
N ILE A 82 -6.23 5.43 -3.96
CA ILE A 82 -7.31 6.19 -4.60
C ILE A 82 -7.01 7.70 -4.54
N VAL A 83 -6.66 8.21 -3.37
CA VAL A 83 -6.29 9.63 -3.18
C VAL A 83 -5.11 10.00 -4.09
N PHE A 84 -4.08 9.17 -4.17
CA PHE A 84 -2.96 9.41 -5.07
C PHE A 84 -3.36 9.35 -6.55
N ALA A 85 -4.24 8.43 -6.93
CA ALA A 85 -4.74 8.36 -8.30
C ALA A 85 -5.46 9.66 -8.69
N PHE A 86 -6.38 10.16 -7.85
CA PHE A 86 -7.05 11.44 -8.08
C PHE A 86 -6.06 12.61 -8.12
N LYS A 87 -5.11 12.66 -7.20
CA LYS A 87 -4.09 13.72 -7.15
C LYS A 87 -3.18 13.71 -8.39
N MET A 88 -2.88 12.53 -8.95
CA MET A 88 -2.11 12.41 -10.19
C MET A 88 -2.94 12.82 -11.41
N ALA A 89 -4.22 12.44 -11.45
CA ALA A 89 -5.14 12.83 -12.52
C ALA A 89 -5.39 14.35 -12.55
N ALA A 90 -5.57 14.97 -11.38
CA ALA A 90 -5.78 16.42 -11.26
C ALA A 90 -4.52 17.26 -11.57
N LYS A 91 -3.34 16.63 -11.64
CA LYS A 91 -2.07 17.29 -12.02
C LYS A 91 -1.77 17.21 -13.51
N LYS A 92 -2.64 16.54 -14.28
CA LYS A 92 -2.58 16.43 -15.73
C LYS A 92 -3.39 17.56 -16.35
#